data_AF-M5FCP3-F1
#
_entry.id   AF-M5FCP3-F1
#
_cell.length_a   1.000
_cell.length_b   1.000
_cell.length_c   1.000
_cell.angle_alpha   90.00
_cell.angle_beta   90.00
_cell.angle_gamma   90.00
#
_symmetry.space_group_name_H-M   'P 1'
#
loop_
_entity.id
_entity.type
_entity.pdbx_description
1 polymer ?
#
loop_
_entity_poly.entity_id
_entity_poly.type
_entity_poly.pdbx_seq_one_letter_code
_entity_poly.pdbx_strand_id
1 'polypeptide(L)'
;MATIPLQLAQRRLDSGNVVSYPQGSPVGAAMQGFGDELSAVAKRYRQQREQQDAFDADIIGRKLNAQIAQAENEAENNAPADGSGLHDAMYGRVDPRTGQLVKPGLFDELFDSTLLNVPEGQRANFAKQKEVLRSTGSVRMAVRQQARRDDYEQSQWAEVQAAYLGIIAQSDPADTSAFEAIRQSGLGLIGKMGNPVARQAAEADWRSKTAKAIVQAGIAKGAGKNY
;
A
#
# COMPACT_ATOMS: atom_id res chain seq x y z
N MET A 1 -7.16 29.21 51.76
CA MET A 1 -6.81 29.32 50.33
C MET A 1 -7.69 30.41 49.74
N ALA A 2 -7.13 31.56 49.38
CA ALA A 2 -7.87 32.71 48.88
C ALA A 2 -7.56 32.91 47.39
N THR A 3 -8.59 32.76 46.57
CA THR A 3 -8.62 32.98 45.13
C THR A 3 -8.38 34.45 44.80
N ILE A 4 -7.40 34.74 43.95
CA ILE A 4 -7.17 36.08 43.40
C ILE A 4 -8.07 36.24 42.14
N PRO A 5 -9.03 37.17 42.11
CA PRO A 5 -9.86 37.37 40.93
C PRO A 5 -9.10 38.20 39.88
N LEU A 6 -8.91 37.62 38.69
CA LEU A 6 -8.46 38.35 37.49
C LEU A 6 -9.63 39.19 36.96
N GLN A 7 -9.74 40.45 37.39
CA GLN A 7 -10.59 41.42 36.72
C GLN A 7 -9.88 41.92 35.44
N LEU A 8 -10.30 41.37 34.30
CA LEU A 8 -10.02 41.88 32.96
C LEU A 8 -10.65 43.27 32.81
N ALA A 9 -9.90 44.32 33.17
CA ALA A 9 -10.25 45.69 32.80
C ALA A 9 -9.81 45.94 31.35
N GLN A 10 -10.75 45.82 30.42
CA GLN A 10 -10.66 46.35 29.06
C GLN A 10 -10.59 47.89 29.13
N ARG A 11 -9.38 48.42 29.25
CA ARG A 11 -9.13 49.87 29.15
C ARG A 11 -8.96 50.20 27.67
N ARG A 12 -9.94 50.94 27.13
CA ARG A 12 -9.87 51.57 25.81
C ARG A 12 -8.55 52.36 25.69
N LEU A 13 -7.81 52.10 24.63
CA LEU A 13 -6.65 52.88 24.19
C LEU A 13 -7.15 54.28 23.82
N ASP A 14 -6.90 55.26 24.69
CA ASP A 14 -6.92 56.68 24.33
C ASP A 14 -5.55 57.02 23.72
N SER A 15 -5.55 57.38 22.44
CA SER A 15 -4.38 57.57 21.59
C SER A 15 -3.74 58.94 21.80
N GLY A 16 -3.22 59.21 23.00
CA GLY A 16 -2.81 60.56 23.39
C GLY A 16 -1.67 60.69 24.39
N ASN A 17 -0.64 59.83 24.33
CA ASN A 17 0.74 60.17 24.69
C ASN A 17 1.63 58.93 24.57
N VAL A 18 2.54 58.94 23.59
CA VAL A 18 3.68 58.02 23.62
C VAL A 18 4.61 58.55 24.71
N VAL A 19 4.74 57.83 25.82
CA VAL A 19 5.68 58.19 26.89
C VAL A 19 7.10 58.09 26.31
N SER A 20 7.64 59.24 25.88
CA SER A 20 8.99 59.36 25.34
C SER A 20 9.97 59.52 26.49
N TYR A 21 10.66 58.44 26.85
CA TYR A 21 11.71 58.49 27.86
C TYR A 21 12.97 59.15 27.28
N PRO A 22 13.63 60.07 28.01
CA PRO A 22 14.89 60.68 27.57
C PRO A 22 15.95 59.62 27.27
N GLN A 23 16.75 59.85 26.24
CA GLN A 23 17.85 58.97 25.85
C GLN A 23 18.83 58.83 27.02
N GLY A 24 18.96 57.62 27.58
CA GLY A 24 19.76 57.35 28.79
C GLY A 24 18.98 57.31 30.11
N SER A 25 17.64 57.39 30.10
CA SER A 25 16.84 57.22 31.32
C SER A 25 16.92 55.78 31.86
N PRO A 26 17.25 55.57 33.15
CA PRO A 26 17.26 54.23 33.76
C PRO A 26 15.88 53.56 33.72
N VAL A 27 14.78 54.33 33.67
CA VAL A 27 13.41 53.82 33.50
C VAL A 27 13.19 53.33 32.07
N GLY A 28 13.69 54.05 31.06
CA GLY A 28 13.63 53.62 29.65
C GLY A 28 14.44 52.34 29.41
N ALA A 29 15.63 52.24 30.00
CA ALA A 29 16.47 51.04 29.93
C ALA A 29 15.81 49.83 30.63
N ALA A 30 15.19 50.03 31.80
CA ALA A 30 14.45 48.97 32.51
C ALA A 30 13.21 48.51 31.73
N MET A 31 12.46 49.42 31.12
CA MET A 31 11.30 49.09 30.27
C MET A 31 11.69 48.33 29.00
N GLN A 32 12.84 48.66 28.41
CA GLN A 32 13.39 47.95 27.25
C GLN A 32 13.85 46.53 27.62
N GLY A 33 14.58 46.38 28.75
CA GLY A 33 14.97 45.05 29.27
C GLY A 33 13.77 44.16 29.60
N PHE A 34 12.71 44.71 30.20
CA PHE A 34 11.46 43.99 30.44
C PHE A 34 10.76 43.55 29.14
N GLY A 35 10.78 44.40 28.11
CA GLY A 35 10.27 44.06 26.77
C GLY A 35 11.07 42.94 26.10
N ASP A 36 12.40 42.95 26.25
CA ASP A 36 13.28 41.90 25.73
C ASP A 36 13.07 40.56 26.45
N GLU A 37 12.89 40.57 27.77
CA GLU A 37 12.56 39.38 28.56
C GLU A 37 11.22 38.76 28.15
N LEU A 38 10.16 39.57 28.01
CA LEU A 38 8.85 39.09 27.53
C LEU A 38 8.93 38.51 26.11
N SER A 39 9.71 39.14 25.22
CA SER A 39 9.97 38.64 23.87
C SER A 39 10.72 37.30 23.90
N ALA A 40 11.71 37.15 24.78
CA ALA A 40 12.45 35.90 24.96
C ALA A 40 11.55 34.77 25.48
N VAL A 41 10.67 35.05 26.44
CA VAL A 41 9.68 34.08 26.94
C VAL A 41 8.71 33.68 25.82
N ALA A 42 8.20 34.63 25.06
CA ALA A 42 7.31 34.35 23.92
C ALA A 42 8.00 33.53 22.82
N LYS A 43 9.30 33.74 22.56
CA LYS A 43 10.08 32.90 21.64
C LYS A 43 10.26 31.48 22.17
N ARG A 44 10.62 31.33 23.45
CA ARG A 44 10.81 30.02 24.08
C ARG A 44 9.51 29.21 24.11
N TYR A 45 8.39 29.86 24.42
CA TYR A 45 7.08 29.22 24.40
C TYR A 45 6.70 28.75 22.99
N ARG A 46 6.93 29.57 21.96
CA ARG A 46 6.73 29.16 20.56
C ARG A 46 7.59 27.96 20.18
N GLN A 47 8.88 27.97 20.53
CA GLN A 47 9.77 26.83 20.27
C GLN A 47 9.32 25.55 20.99
N GLN A 48 8.91 25.66 22.26
CA GLN A 48 8.42 24.51 23.01
C GLN A 48 7.14 23.94 22.39
N ARG A 49 6.22 24.80 21.94
CA ARG A 49 5.01 24.39 21.23
C ARG A 49 5.33 23.71 19.90
N GLU A 50 6.23 24.27 19.10
CA GLU A 50 6.67 23.67 17.83
C GLU A 50 7.28 22.27 18.04
N GLN A 51 8.03 22.07 19.12
CA GLN A 51 8.59 20.76 19.48
C GLN A 51 7.49 19.75 19.88
N GLN A 52 6.49 20.19 20.65
CA GLN A 52 5.35 19.34 21.02
C GLN A 52 4.54 18.97 19.77
N ASP A 53 4.22 19.95 18.92
CA ASP A 53 3.49 19.72 17.68
C ASP A 53 4.24 18.74 16.77
N ALA A 54 5.57 18.85 16.67
CA ALA A 54 6.41 17.93 15.90
C ALA A 54 6.41 16.51 16.47
N PHE A 55 6.48 16.37 17.80
CA PHE A 55 6.40 15.08 18.48
C PHE A 55 5.05 14.42 18.27
N ASP A 56 3.96 15.15 18.47
CA ASP A 56 2.60 14.65 18.27
C ASP A 56 2.37 14.22 16.82
N ALA A 57 2.87 15.00 15.85
CA ALA A 57 2.82 14.63 14.45
C ALA A 57 3.59 13.33 14.13
N ASP A 58 4.74 13.07 14.77
CA ASP A 58 5.48 11.82 14.60
C ASP A 58 4.70 10.62 15.17
N ILE A 59 4.10 10.77 16.35
CA ILE A 59 3.24 9.72 16.94
C ILE A 59 2.04 9.41 16.02
N ILE A 60 1.39 10.44 15.49
CA ILE A 60 0.30 10.28 14.52
C ILE A 60 0.79 9.56 13.25
N GLY A 61 1.95 9.94 12.71
CA GLY A 61 2.55 9.29 11.55
C GLY A 61 2.85 7.81 11.77
N ARG A 62 3.38 7.45 12.94
CA ARG A 62 3.60 6.04 13.32
C ARG A 62 2.30 5.25 13.40
N LYS A 63 1.26 5.84 13.99
CA LYS A 63 -0.07 5.20 14.06
C LYS A 63 -0.66 4.99 12.68
N LEU A 64 -0.56 5.98 11.78
CA LEU A 64 -0.98 5.84 10.39
C LEU A 64 -0.27 4.69 9.69
N ASN A 65 1.06 4.59 9.83
CA ASN A 65 1.82 3.49 9.23
C ASN A 65 1.36 2.12 9.73
N ALA A 66 1.05 1.99 11.03
CA ALA A 66 0.51 0.76 11.58
C ALA A 66 -0.89 0.44 11.02
N GLN A 67 -1.77 1.45 10.89
CA GLN A 67 -3.11 1.30 10.31
C GLN A 67 -3.05 0.90 8.83
N ILE A 68 -2.15 1.49 8.04
CA ILE A 68 -1.92 1.11 6.65
C ILE A 68 -1.48 -0.35 6.57
N ALA A 69 -0.50 -0.76 7.38
CA ALA A 69 -0.02 -2.15 7.37
C ALA A 69 -1.12 -3.15 7.77
N GLN A 70 -1.94 -2.80 8.77
CA GLN A 70 -3.09 -3.61 9.15
C GLN A 70 -4.11 -3.72 8.00
N ALA A 71 -4.47 -2.60 7.38
CA ALA A 71 -5.40 -2.56 6.27
C ALA A 71 -4.89 -3.34 5.04
N GLU A 72 -3.59 -3.26 4.72
CA GLU A 72 -2.96 -4.06 3.67
C GLU A 72 -3.14 -5.57 3.94
N ASN A 73 -2.91 -6.01 5.18
CA ASN A 73 -3.04 -7.41 5.56
C ASN A 73 -4.51 -7.88 5.57
N GLU A 74 -5.43 -7.03 6.03
CA GLU A 74 -6.87 -7.33 5.98
C GLU A 74 -7.38 -7.42 4.54
N ALA A 75 -6.94 -6.52 3.66
CA ALA A 75 -7.26 -6.58 2.24
C ALA A 75 -6.73 -7.87 1.61
N GLU A 76 -5.52 -8.28 1.95
CA GLU A 76 -4.94 -9.54 1.47
C GLU A 76 -5.70 -10.77 1.97
N ASN A 77 -6.10 -10.81 3.25
CA ASN A 77 -6.85 -11.93 3.81
C ASN A 77 -8.25 -12.09 3.20
N ASN A 78 -8.87 -10.99 2.78
CA ASN A 78 -10.21 -10.97 2.20
C ASN A 78 -10.21 -10.96 0.66
N ALA A 79 -9.03 -10.99 0.03
CA ALA A 79 -8.92 -10.93 -1.42
C ALA A 79 -9.42 -12.23 -2.09
N PRO A 80 -9.91 -12.14 -3.33
CA PRO A 80 -10.15 -13.32 -4.16
C PRO A 80 -8.90 -14.21 -4.29
N ALA A 81 -9.10 -15.47 -4.64
CA ALA A 81 -8.02 -16.45 -4.79
C ALA A 81 -6.96 -16.00 -5.83
N ASP A 82 -7.38 -15.29 -6.88
CA ASP A 82 -6.49 -14.76 -7.91
C ASP A 82 -5.91 -13.37 -7.58
N GLY A 83 -6.19 -12.85 -6.38
CA GLY A 83 -5.73 -11.55 -5.90
C GLY A 83 -6.35 -10.35 -6.61
N SER A 84 -7.35 -10.54 -7.48
CA SER A 84 -7.91 -9.45 -8.28
C SER A 84 -8.48 -8.33 -7.42
N GLY A 85 -8.18 -7.08 -7.81
CA GLY A 85 -8.68 -5.87 -7.15
C GLY A 85 -7.98 -5.49 -5.84
N LEU A 86 -6.98 -6.24 -5.39
CA LEU A 86 -6.25 -5.98 -4.14
C LEU A 86 -5.55 -4.61 -4.16
N HIS A 87 -4.88 -4.28 -5.26
CA HIS A 87 -4.26 -2.96 -5.45
C HIS A 87 -5.31 -1.85 -5.54
N ASP A 88 -6.29 -2.00 -6.43
CA ASP A 88 -7.37 -1.02 -6.68
C ASP A 88 -8.14 -0.67 -5.39
N ALA A 89 -8.43 -1.66 -4.54
CA ALA A 89 -9.16 -1.45 -3.29
C ALA A 89 -8.33 -0.68 -2.26
N MET A 90 -7.04 -1.00 -2.14
CA MET A 90 -6.19 -0.40 -1.11
C MET A 90 -5.70 1.00 -1.51
N TYR A 91 -5.22 1.16 -2.74
CA TYR A 91 -4.54 2.39 -3.21
C TYR A 91 -5.31 3.18 -4.26
N GLY A 92 -6.49 2.69 -4.65
CA GLY A 92 -7.33 3.35 -5.61
C GLY A 92 -6.93 3.02 -7.05
N ARG A 93 -7.77 3.47 -7.98
CA ARG A 93 -7.55 3.26 -9.41
C ARG A 93 -6.91 4.49 -10.03
N VAL A 94 -5.83 4.26 -10.77
CA VAL A 94 -5.17 5.29 -11.59
C VAL A 94 -5.60 5.12 -13.05
N ASP A 95 -5.88 6.21 -13.73
CA ASP A 95 -6.11 6.23 -15.18
C ASP A 95 -4.79 5.90 -15.88
N PRO A 96 -4.71 4.80 -16.64
CA PRO A 96 -3.49 4.42 -17.33
C PRO A 96 -3.08 5.39 -18.44
N ARG A 97 -3.99 6.23 -18.95
CA ARG A 97 -3.70 7.22 -20.01
C ARG A 97 -3.22 8.55 -19.46
N THR A 98 -3.75 8.97 -18.32
CA THR A 98 -3.48 10.30 -17.76
C THR A 98 -2.61 10.27 -16.50
N GLY A 99 -2.44 9.09 -15.89
CA GLY A 99 -1.72 8.92 -14.63
C GLY A 99 -2.46 9.51 -13.41
N GLN A 100 -3.70 9.97 -13.58
CA GLN A 100 -4.49 10.59 -12.53
C GLN A 100 -5.29 9.56 -11.73
N LEU A 101 -5.47 9.81 -10.43
CA LEU A 101 -6.33 8.99 -9.59
C LEU A 101 -7.79 9.17 -10.02
N VAL A 102 -8.42 8.10 -10.49
CA VAL A 102 -9.82 8.06 -10.94
C VAL A 102 -10.75 7.75 -9.78
N LYS A 103 -10.31 6.89 -8.86
CA LYS A 103 -11.07 6.49 -7.69
C LYS A 103 -10.14 6.38 -6.47
N PRO A 104 -10.47 7.05 -5.35
CA PRO A 104 -9.70 6.89 -4.12
C PRO A 104 -9.82 5.48 -3.56
N GLY A 105 -8.74 5.03 -2.91
CA GLY A 105 -8.68 3.76 -2.19
C GLY A 105 -8.78 3.95 -0.68
N LEU A 106 -8.74 2.84 0.07
CA LEU A 106 -8.74 2.85 1.54
C LEU A 106 -7.57 3.67 2.12
N PHE A 107 -6.41 3.66 1.47
CA PHE A 107 -5.28 4.50 1.86
C PHE A 107 -5.64 5.99 1.90
N ASP A 108 -6.42 6.48 0.94
CA ASP A 108 -6.80 7.89 0.88
C ASP A 108 -7.68 8.28 2.05
N GLU A 109 -8.64 7.41 2.41
CA GLU A 109 -9.51 7.60 3.57
C GLU A 109 -8.72 7.60 4.89
N LEU A 110 -7.79 6.65 5.05
CA LEU A 110 -6.91 6.58 6.22
C LEU A 110 -6.02 7.82 6.33
N PHE A 111 -5.44 8.27 5.22
CA PHE A 111 -4.57 9.44 5.21
C PHE A 111 -5.35 10.71 5.52
N ASP A 112 -6.49 10.93 4.85
CA ASP A 112 -7.26 12.16 4.97
C ASP A 112 -7.90 12.28 6.36
N SER A 113 -8.41 11.18 6.93
CA SER A 113 -8.88 11.16 8.32
C SER A 113 -7.75 11.41 9.33
N THR A 114 -6.55 10.90 9.06
CA THR A 114 -5.37 11.16 9.92
C THR A 114 -4.94 12.61 9.86
N LEU A 115 -4.92 13.22 8.67
CA LEU A 115 -4.46 14.60 8.45
C LEU A 115 -5.25 15.62 9.30
N LEU A 116 -6.53 15.36 9.56
CA LEU A 116 -7.38 16.20 10.42
C LEU A 116 -6.85 16.30 11.86
N ASN A 117 -6.23 15.23 12.35
CA ASN A 117 -5.71 15.13 13.72
C ASN A 117 -4.29 15.67 13.86
N VAL A 118 -3.59 15.93 12.76
CA VAL A 118 -2.22 16.49 12.79
C VAL A 118 -2.26 17.94 13.26
N PRO A 119 -1.35 18.37 14.17
CA PRO A 119 -1.23 19.77 14.58
C PRO A 119 -1.08 20.71 13.38
N GLU A 120 -1.77 21.85 13.42
CA GLU A 120 -1.88 22.76 12.25
C GLU A 120 -0.52 23.19 11.69
N GLY A 121 0.45 23.48 12.56
CA GLY A 121 1.82 23.84 12.16
C GLY A 121 2.59 22.71 11.45
N GLN A 122 2.16 21.46 11.59
CA GLN A 122 2.78 20.29 10.98
C GLN A 122 2.00 19.73 9.78
N ARG A 123 0.72 20.10 9.60
CA ARG A 123 -0.16 19.54 8.56
C ARG A 123 0.43 19.63 7.16
N ALA A 124 1.04 20.76 6.79
CA ALA A 124 1.63 20.94 5.47
C ALA A 124 2.82 20.00 5.22
N ASN A 125 3.66 19.76 6.24
CA ASN A 125 4.78 18.84 6.14
C ASN A 125 4.31 17.39 6.11
N PHE A 126 3.28 17.07 6.90
CA PHE A 126 2.66 15.75 6.91
C PHE A 126 2.01 15.43 5.55
N ALA A 127 1.23 16.35 4.99
CA ALA A 127 0.55 16.19 3.71
C ALA A 127 1.50 15.89 2.54
N LYS A 128 2.73 16.45 2.54
CA LYS A 128 3.76 16.15 1.53
C LYS A 128 4.18 14.68 1.50
N GLN A 129 3.99 13.95 2.60
CA GLN A 129 4.34 12.53 2.70
C GLN A 129 3.33 11.62 1.99
N LYS A 130 2.11 12.12 1.69
CA LYS A 130 1.01 11.32 1.13
C LYS A 130 1.43 10.52 -0.10
N GLU A 131 2.06 11.19 -1.07
CA GLU A 131 2.41 10.55 -2.35
C GLU A 131 3.54 9.52 -2.21
N VAL A 132 4.49 9.77 -1.31
CA VAL A 132 5.58 8.81 -1.03
C VAL A 132 5.02 7.56 -0.35
N LEU A 133 4.14 7.73 0.64
CA LEU A 133 3.47 6.62 1.31
C LEU A 133 2.59 5.83 0.34
N ARG A 134 1.84 6.54 -0.51
CA ARG A 134 0.98 5.94 -1.54
C ARG A 134 1.80 5.10 -2.51
N SER A 135 2.81 5.68 -3.14
CA SER A 135 3.63 4.98 -4.15
C SER A 135 4.30 3.74 -3.57
N THR A 136 4.89 3.86 -2.37
CA THR A 136 5.57 2.73 -1.71
C THR A 136 4.59 1.60 -1.41
N GLY A 137 3.42 1.91 -0.85
CA GLY A 137 2.41 0.90 -0.55
C GLY A 137 1.71 0.32 -1.78
N SER A 138 1.46 1.15 -2.78
CA SER A 138 0.95 0.76 -4.10
C SER A 138 1.84 -0.31 -4.73
N VAL A 139 3.17 -0.13 -4.71
CA VAL A 139 4.10 -1.13 -5.22
C VAL A 139 4.01 -2.43 -4.41
N ARG A 140 3.97 -2.36 -3.07
CA ARG A 140 3.83 -3.57 -2.23
C ARG A 140 2.56 -4.36 -2.58
N MET A 141 1.42 -3.69 -2.70
CA MET A 141 0.15 -4.34 -2.99
C MET A 141 0.09 -4.87 -4.42
N ALA A 142 0.65 -4.16 -5.40
CA ALA A 142 0.76 -4.68 -6.76
C ALA A 142 1.60 -5.96 -6.83
N VAL A 143 2.71 -6.03 -6.07
CA VAL A 143 3.55 -7.24 -5.98
C VAL A 143 2.77 -8.40 -5.34
N ARG A 144 2.03 -8.15 -4.25
CA ARG A 144 1.20 -9.18 -3.61
C ARG A 144 0.10 -9.70 -4.55
N GLN A 145 -0.55 -8.80 -5.28
CA GLN A 145 -1.56 -9.16 -6.29
C GLN A 145 -0.96 -10.02 -7.41
N GLN A 146 0.21 -9.64 -7.93
CA GLN A 146 0.92 -10.42 -8.95
C GLN A 146 1.28 -11.81 -8.44
N ALA A 147 1.83 -11.92 -7.23
CA ALA A 147 2.20 -13.21 -6.64
C ALA A 147 0.99 -14.15 -6.50
N ARG A 148 -0.14 -13.64 -5.98
CA ARG A 148 -1.39 -14.42 -5.90
C ARG A 148 -1.89 -14.86 -7.26
N ARG A 149 -1.79 -13.98 -8.27
CA ARG A 149 -2.20 -14.32 -9.63
C ARG A 149 -1.35 -15.44 -10.21
N ASP A 150 -0.04 -15.39 -10.00
CA ASP A 150 0.89 -16.42 -10.44
C ASP A 150 0.60 -17.77 -9.74
N ASP A 151 0.37 -17.77 -8.44
CA ASP A 151 0.02 -18.96 -7.66
C ASP A 151 -1.31 -19.58 -8.09
N TYR A 152 -2.31 -18.73 -8.37
CA TYR A 152 -3.61 -19.15 -8.88
C TYR A 152 -3.47 -19.80 -10.25
N GLU A 153 -2.78 -19.16 -11.19
CA GLU A 153 -2.57 -19.70 -12.54
C GLU A 153 -1.82 -21.03 -12.50
N GLN A 154 -0.82 -21.15 -11.64
CA GLN A 154 -0.07 -22.39 -11.46
C GLN A 154 -0.95 -23.51 -10.90
N SER A 155 -1.79 -23.21 -9.90
CA SER A 155 -2.73 -24.17 -9.31
C SER A 155 -3.77 -24.64 -10.33
N GLN A 156 -4.38 -23.71 -11.06
CA GLN A 156 -5.34 -24.03 -12.11
C GLN A 156 -4.72 -24.84 -13.25
N TRP A 157 -3.47 -24.52 -13.63
CA TRP A 157 -2.73 -25.32 -14.60
C TRP A 157 -2.49 -26.76 -14.09
N ALA A 158 -2.10 -26.93 -12.83
CA ALA A 158 -1.85 -28.25 -12.26
C ALA A 158 -3.10 -29.15 -12.29
N GLU A 159 -4.28 -28.59 -11.99
CA GLU A 159 -5.55 -29.31 -12.07
C GLU A 159 -5.87 -29.77 -13.51
N VAL A 160 -5.75 -28.86 -14.49
CA VAL A 160 -5.98 -29.20 -15.90
C VAL A 160 -4.96 -30.20 -16.41
N GLN A 161 -3.68 -30.04 -16.04
CA GLN A 161 -2.62 -30.99 -16.40
C GLN A 161 -2.95 -32.39 -15.90
N ALA A 162 -3.36 -32.54 -14.64
CA ALA A 162 -3.72 -33.83 -14.07
C ALA A 162 -4.89 -34.48 -14.83
N ALA A 163 -5.93 -33.70 -15.15
CA ALA A 163 -7.06 -34.17 -15.93
C ALA A 163 -6.62 -34.65 -17.33
N TYR A 164 -5.81 -33.87 -18.05
CA TYR A 164 -5.34 -34.26 -19.38
C TYR A 164 -4.43 -35.49 -19.37
N LEU A 165 -3.53 -35.62 -18.39
CA LEU A 165 -2.71 -36.83 -18.26
C LEU A 165 -3.55 -38.07 -17.95
N GLY A 166 -4.62 -37.91 -17.16
CA GLY A 166 -5.61 -38.96 -16.93
C GLY A 166 -6.30 -39.42 -18.21
N ILE A 167 -6.72 -38.46 -19.06
CA ILE A 167 -7.31 -38.76 -20.38
C ILE A 167 -6.30 -39.52 -21.26
N ILE A 168 -5.05 -39.06 -21.34
CA ILE A 168 -4.01 -39.72 -22.15
C ILE A 168 -3.77 -41.16 -21.66
N ALA A 169 -3.72 -41.37 -20.34
CA ALA A 169 -3.50 -42.69 -19.76
C ALA A 169 -4.61 -43.71 -20.10
N GLN A 170 -5.84 -43.24 -20.32
CA GLN A 170 -7.00 -44.07 -20.67
C GLN A 170 -7.27 -44.17 -22.17
N SER A 171 -6.64 -43.30 -22.97
CA SER A 171 -6.85 -43.22 -24.42
C SER A 171 -6.14 -44.35 -25.17
N ASP A 172 -6.57 -44.62 -26.40
CA ASP A 172 -5.85 -45.52 -27.29
C ASP A 172 -4.47 -44.91 -27.65
N PRO A 173 -3.34 -45.55 -27.31
CA PRO A 173 -2.01 -45.06 -27.65
C PRO A 173 -1.75 -44.97 -29.17
N ALA A 174 -2.55 -45.68 -29.99
CA ALA A 174 -2.49 -45.59 -31.45
C ALA A 174 -3.27 -44.39 -32.02
N ASP A 175 -4.15 -43.75 -31.23
CA ASP A 175 -4.85 -42.53 -31.64
C ASP A 175 -3.96 -41.30 -31.43
N THR A 176 -3.02 -41.14 -32.36
CA THR A 176 -2.07 -40.02 -32.37
C THR A 176 -2.76 -38.67 -32.57
N SER A 177 -3.96 -38.65 -33.17
CA SER A 177 -4.73 -37.43 -33.41
C SER A 177 -5.34 -36.87 -32.13
N ALA A 178 -5.95 -37.74 -31.30
CA ALA A 178 -6.48 -37.36 -30.00
C ALA A 178 -5.38 -36.91 -29.05
N PHE A 179 -4.23 -37.61 -29.06
CA PHE A 179 -3.06 -37.20 -28.28
C PHE A 179 -2.56 -35.81 -28.66
N GLU A 180 -2.39 -35.52 -29.95
CA GLU A 180 -1.90 -34.22 -30.41
C GLU A 180 -2.89 -33.10 -30.08
N ALA A 181 -4.20 -33.35 -30.18
CA ALA A 181 -5.21 -32.39 -29.76
C ALA A 181 -5.11 -32.03 -28.27
N ILE A 182 -4.93 -33.01 -27.39
CA ILE A 182 -4.73 -32.78 -25.95
C ILE A 182 -3.43 -32.00 -25.70
N ARG A 183 -2.34 -32.38 -26.37
CA ARG A 183 -1.05 -31.70 -26.26
C ARG A 183 -1.16 -30.22 -26.62
N GLN A 184 -1.81 -29.91 -27.75
CA GLN A 184 -2.03 -28.53 -28.20
C GLN A 184 -2.97 -27.76 -27.29
N SER A 185 -4.02 -28.40 -26.76
CA SER A 185 -4.92 -27.78 -25.78
C SER A 185 -4.16 -27.33 -24.52
N GLY A 186 -3.28 -28.20 -23.99
CA GLY A 186 -2.43 -27.86 -22.85
C GLY A 186 -1.48 -26.70 -23.14
N LEU A 187 -0.80 -26.71 -24.30
CA LEU A 187 0.06 -25.60 -24.72
C LEU A 187 -0.73 -24.29 -24.90
N GLY A 188 -1.95 -24.37 -25.42
CA GLY A 188 -2.83 -23.22 -25.58
C GLY A 188 -3.29 -22.61 -24.25
N LEU A 189 -3.49 -23.43 -23.21
CA LEU A 189 -3.77 -22.92 -21.87
C LEU A 189 -2.53 -22.33 -21.22
N ILE A 190 -1.39 -23.02 -21.27
CA ILE A 190 -0.11 -22.50 -20.74
C ILE A 190 0.24 -21.16 -21.39
N GLY A 191 0.01 -21.01 -22.69
CA GLY A 191 0.23 -19.76 -23.42
C GLY A 191 -0.53 -18.54 -22.88
N LYS A 192 -1.58 -18.77 -22.07
CA LYS A 192 -2.37 -17.70 -21.42
C LYS A 192 -1.84 -17.33 -20.03
N MET A 193 -0.89 -18.06 -19.46
CA MET A 193 -0.28 -17.72 -18.16
C MET A 193 0.48 -16.39 -18.27
N GLY A 194 0.29 -15.50 -17.32
CA GLY A 194 0.88 -14.15 -17.32
C GLY A 194 2.38 -14.18 -17.09
N ASN A 195 2.87 -15.00 -16.15
CA ASN A 195 4.28 -15.07 -15.79
C ASN A 195 5.10 -15.83 -16.85
N PRO A 196 6.07 -15.17 -17.51
CA PRO A 196 6.83 -15.79 -18.62
C PRO A 196 7.76 -16.92 -18.15
N VAL A 197 8.30 -16.84 -16.94
CA VAL A 197 9.19 -17.88 -16.38
C VAL A 197 8.36 -19.11 -16.01
N ALA A 198 7.23 -18.91 -15.33
CA ALA A 198 6.30 -19.99 -15.00
C ALA A 198 5.75 -20.65 -16.29
N ARG A 199 5.40 -19.85 -17.29
CA ARG A 199 4.98 -20.33 -18.61
C ARG A 199 6.02 -21.24 -19.26
N GLN A 200 7.27 -20.80 -19.35
CA GLN A 200 8.34 -21.61 -19.95
C GLN A 200 8.57 -22.92 -19.19
N ALA A 201 8.56 -22.88 -17.85
CA ALA A 201 8.68 -24.07 -17.03
C ALA A 201 7.50 -25.04 -17.26
N ALA A 202 6.27 -24.53 -17.30
CA ALA A 202 5.07 -25.31 -17.56
C ALA A 202 5.07 -25.93 -18.98
N GLU A 203 5.53 -25.21 -20.00
CA GLU A 203 5.65 -25.74 -21.36
C GLU A 203 6.64 -26.92 -21.44
N ALA A 204 7.81 -26.78 -20.81
CA ALA A 204 8.82 -27.83 -20.80
C ALA A 204 8.32 -29.08 -20.04
N ASP A 205 7.74 -28.88 -18.85
CA ASP A 205 7.15 -29.94 -18.05
C ASP A 205 5.99 -30.64 -18.80
N TRP A 206 5.13 -29.88 -19.46
CA TRP A 206 4.01 -30.42 -20.23
C TRP A 206 4.46 -31.32 -21.37
N ARG A 207 5.44 -30.88 -22.17
CA ARG A 207 6.00 -31.69 -23.27
C ARG A 207 6.61 -33.00 -22.76
N SER A 208 7.31 -32.94 -21.62
CA SER A 208 7.92 -34.12 -21.01
C SER A 208 6.87 -35.10 -20.47
N LYS A 209 5.91 -34.61 -19.68
CA LYS A 209 4.87 -35.45 -19.05
C LYS A 209 3.93 -36.08 -20.08
N THR A 210 3.55 -35.36 -21.12
CA THR A 210 2.71 -35.92 -22.20
C THR A 210 3.42 -37.03 -22.96
N ALA A 211 4.69 -36.85 -23.32
CA ALA A 211 5.50 -37.88 -23.96
C ALA A 211 5.65 -39.14 -23.08
N LYS A 212 5.82 -38.96 -21.77
CA LYS A 212 5.86 -40.07 -20.82
C LYS A 212 4.51 -40.79 -20.72
N ALA A 213 3.40 -40.05 -20.65
CA ALA A 213 2.06 -40.61 -20.48
C ALA A 213 1.65 -41.50 -21.66
N ILE A 214 1.93 -41.10 -22.91
CA ILE A 214 1.60 -41.92 -24.08
C ILE A 214 2.40 -43.24 -24.12
N VAL A 215 3.68 -43.22 -23.74
CA VAL A 215 4.50 -44.43 -23.64
C VAL A 215 3.94 -45.38 -22.58
N GLN A 216 3.56 -44.84 -21.41
CA GLN A 216 2.96 -45.64 -20.33
C GLN A 216 1.62 -46.25 -20.73
N ALA A 217 0.76 -45.49 -21.43
CA ALA A 217 -0.50 -46.00 -21.98
C ALA A 217 -0.24 -47.14 -22.98
N GLY A 218 0.77 -47.00 -23.84
CA GLY A 218 1.25 -48.03 -24.77
C GLY A 218 1.63 -49.34 -24.08
N ILE A 219 2.46 -49.24 -23.03
CA ILE A 219 2.90 -50.39 -22.23
C ILE A 219 1.70 -51.07 -21.55
N ALA A 220 0.81 -50.30 -20.93
CA ALA A 220 -0.36 -50.83 -20.24
C ALA A 220 -1.29 -51.61 -21.20
N LYS A 221 -1.53 -51.07 -22.39
CA LYS A 221 -2.32 -51.75 -23.44
C LYS A 221 -1.63 -53.02 -23.97
N GLY A 222 -0.31 -53.00 -24.09
CA GLY A 222 0.49 -54.18 -24.48
C GLY A 222 0.47 -55.28 -23.42
N ALA A 223 0.55 -54.94 -22.15
CA ALA A 223 0.48 -55.88 -21.03
C ALA A 223 -0.89 -56.56 -20.89
N GLY A 224 -1.98 -55.83 -21.18
CA GLY A 224 -3.34 -56.37 -21.16
C GLY A 224 -3.69 -57.34 -22.29
N LYS A 225 -2.84 -57.49 -23.31
CA LYS A 225 -3.05 -58.44 -24.44
C LYS A 225 -2.39 -59.82 -24.21
N ASN A 226 -1.65 -60.01 -23.12
CA ASN A 226 -0.89 -61.23 -22.84
C ASN A 226 -1.55 -62.15 -21.78
N TYR A 227 -2.87 -62.08 -21.60
CA TYR A 227 -3.66 -63.00 -20.77
C TYR A 227 -4.84 -63.57 -21.56
#